data_AF-A0A3M1WRT5-F1
#
_entry.id   AF-A0A3M1WRT5-F1
#
_cell.length_a   1.000
_cell.length_b   1.000
_cell.length_c   1.000
_cell.angle_alpha   90.00
_cell.angle_beta   90.00
_cell.angle_gamma   90.00
#
_symmetry.space_group_name_H-M   'P 1'
#
loop_
_entity.id
_entity.type
_entity.pdbx_description
1 polymer ?
#
loop_
_entity_poly.entity_id
_entity_poly.type
_entity_poly.pdbx_seq_one_letter_code
_entity_poly.pdbx_strand_id
1 'polypeptide(L)'
;MGGAAFRVHRGDPVMQWRDIGRLVAQSAPLVGSLLGGPAGGAVGALVARALGTDPAPAAVAQALDSDPAALERVRALELSHKRELERMHLEAETARLTQINQTMRLEAGSQDAYVRRWRPTFGYLVAIAWLVQSAAIAWMFAMQPSAAGTVAQAVTALTPMWGVALAVLGINVTSRSRDKQVAAGQTPPPGLLGVLAERFKGAGNG
;
A
#
# COMPACT_ATOMS: atom_id res chain seq x y z
N MET A 1 7.33 0.45 47.64
CA MET A 1 6.53 1.06 46.55
C MET A 1 7.42 2.07 45.83
N GLY A 2 8.14 1.65 44.80
CA GLY A 2 9.05 2.51 44.04
C GLY A 2 8.66 2.46 42.56
N GLY A 3 7.81 3.40 42.13
CA GLY A 3 7.45 3.56 40.73
C GLY A 3 8.55 4.31 39.99
N ALA A 4 9.44 3.59 39.33
CA ALA A 4 10.37 4.18 38.38
C ALA A 4 9.59 4.63 37.14
N ALA A 5 9.31 5.93 37.07
CA ALA A 5 8.71 6.56 35.91
C ALA A 5 9.66 6.40 34.71
N PHE A 6 9.24 5.60 33.73
CA PHE A 6 9.85 5.51 32.41
C PHE A 6 9.71 6.87 31.71
N ARG A 7 10.69 7.74 31.93
CA ARG A 7 10.80 9.03 31.26
C ARG A 7 11.39 8.76 29.88
N VAL A 8 10.55 8.68 28.85
CA VAL A 8 10.98 8.75 27.45
C VAL A 8 11.71 10.10 27.28
N HIS A 9 13.04 10.06 27.22
CA HIS A 9 13.84 11.18 26.77
C HIS A 9 13.50 11.41 25.30
N ARG A 10 12.62 12.37 25.01
CA ARG A 10 12.51 12.96 23.67
C ARG A 10 13.79 13.79 23.51
N GLY A 11 14.85 13.15 23.01
CA GLY A 11 16.09 13.83 22.68
C GLY A 11 15.80 14.99 21.73
N ASP A 12 16.55 16.07 21.88
CA ASP A 12 16.60 17.19 20.94
C ASP A 12 16.68 16.65 19.50
N PRO A 13 16.12 17.33 18.49
CA PRO A 13 16.14 16.85 17.11
C PRO A 13 17.60 16.71 16.65
N VAL A 14 18.15 15.50 16.77
CA VAL A 14 19.48 15.17 16.24
C VAL A 14 19.40 15.40 14.75
N MET A 15 20.27 16.26 14.23
CA MET A 15 20.30 16.61 12.82
C MET A 15 20.31 15.35 11.95
N GLN A 16 19.35 15.22 11.03
CA GLN A 16 19.20 14.05 10.17
C GLN A 16 19.70 14.33 8.76
N TRP A 17 20.29 13.32 8.11
CA TRP A 17 20.68 13.39 6.70
C TRP A 17 19.54 13.79 5.76
N ARG A 18 18.30 13.43 6.12
CA ARG A 18 17.10 13.82 5.36
C ARG A 18 16.87 15.32 5.33
N ASP A 19 17.16 16.02 6.42
CA ASP A 19 16.96 17.47 6.50
C ASP A 19 18.07 18.19 5.71
N ILE A 20 19.30 17.70 5.80
CA ILE A 20 20.45 18.17 4.98
C ILE A 20 20.18 17.92 3.50
N GLY A 21 19.65 16.75 3.15
CA GLY A 21 19.31 16.40 1.77
C GLY A 21 18.30 17.35 1.15
N ARG A 22 17.31 17.84 1.92
CA ARG A 22 16.33 18.85 1.45
C ARG A 22 16.97 20.20 1.15
N LEU A 23 17.93 20.62 1.97
CA LEU A 23 18.68 21.86 1.76
C LEU A 23 19.54 21.75 0.49
N VAL A 24 20.30 20.66 0.38
CA VAL A 24 21.23 20.41 -0.73
C VAL A 24 20.50 20.17 -2.05
N ALA A 25 19.30 19.57 -2.04
CA ALA A 25 18.55 19.22 -3.25
C ALA A 25 18.25 20.39 -4.19
N GLN A 26 18.22 21.63 -3.67
CA GLN A 26 18.00 22.83 -4.48
C GLN A 26 19.20 23.16 -5.39
N SER A 27 20.41 22.79 -4.97
CA SER A 27 21.66 23.11 -5.68
C SER A 27 22.34 21.88 -6.28
N ALA A 28 22.16 20.71 -5.67
CA ALA A 28 22.69 19.41 -6.08
C ALA A 28 21.60 18.33 -5.88
N PRO A 29 20.70 18.15 -6.87
CA PRO A 29 19.53 17.27 -6.74
C PRO A 29 19.85 15.78 -6.51
N LEU A 30 20.88 15.23 -7.16
CA LEU A 30 21.23 13.82 -7.01
C LEU A 30 21.83 13.56 -5.63
N VAL A 31 22.76 14.42 -5.19
CA VAL A 31 23.33 14.33 -3.84
C VAL A 31 22.24 14.52 -2.78
N GLY A 32 21.37 15.52 -2.94
CA GLY A 32 20.26 15.78 -2.03
C GLY A 32 19.29 14.59 -1.91
N SER A 33 18.93 13.97 -3.04
CA SER A 33 18.05 12.79 -3.05
C SER A 33 18.69 11.57 -2.38
N LEU A 34 19.98 11.34 -2.61
CA LEU A 34 20.72 10.25 -1.99
C LEU A 34 20.94 10.47 -0.49
N LEU A 35 21.22 11.71 -0.06
CA LEU A 35 21.31 12.09 1.35
C LEU A 35 19.99 11.83 2.10
N GLY A 36 18.86 12.11 1.47
CA GLY A 36 17.53 11.81 2.02
C GLY A 36 17.09 10.35 1.88
N GLY A 37 17.84 9.54 1.13
CA GLY A 37 17.53 8.16 0.82
C GLY A 37 18.26 7.15 1.70
N PRO A 38 18.10 5.84 1.41
CA PRO A 38 18.75 4.77 2.17
C PRO A 38 20.29 4.82 2.10
N ALA A 39 20.85 5.47 1.08
CA ALA A 39 22.29 5.69 0.93
C ALA A 39 22.82 6.93 1.68
N GLY A 40 21.98 7.60 2.48
CA GLY A 40 22.29 8.92 3.02
C GLY A 40 23.53 9.00 3.90
N GLY A 41 23.82 7.95 4.68
CA GLY A 41 25.05 7.89 5.48
C GLY A 41 26.33 7.79 4.62
N ALA A 42 26.28 7.04 3.52
CA ALA A 42 27.43 6.88 2.62
C ALA A 42 27.69 8.15 1.82
N VAL A 43 26.64 8.76 1.27
CA VAL A 43 26.75 10.04 0.56
C VAL A 43 27.08 11.19 1.51
N GLY A 44 26.59 11.14 2.75
CA GLY A 44 26.95 12.08 3.82
C GLY A 44 28.45 12.10 4.10
N ALA A 45 29.09 10.92 4.14
CA ALA A 45 30.54 10.82 4.31
C ALA A 45 31.33 11.37 3.11
N LEU A 46 30.82 11.21 1.87
CA LEU A 46 31.43 11.81 0.67
C LEU A 46 31.36 13.34 0.70
N VAL A 47 30.19 13.88 1.09
CA VAL A 47 29.99 15.32 1.26
C VAL A 47 30.88 15.86 2.38
N ALA A 48 30.96 15.19 3.53
CA ALA A 48 31.81 15.60 4.63
C ALA A 48 33.29 15.70 4.21
N ARG A 49 33.78 14.72 3.44
CA ARG A 49 35.14 14.73 2.87
C ARG A 49 35.36 15.89 1.90
N ALA A 50 34.40 16.16 1.02
CA ALA A 50 34.47 17.30 0.09
C ALA A 50 34.46 18.65 0.82
N LEU A 51 33.79 18.72 1.97
CA LEU A 51 33.71 19.92 2.78
C LEU A 51 34.86 20.08 3.79
N GLY A 52 35.63 19.01 4.04
CA GLY A 52 36.70 18.99 5.04
C GLY A 52 36.18 18.95 6.48
N THR A 53 35.03 18.31 6.70
CA THR A 53 34.32 18.28 7.99
C THR A 53 34.17 16.87 8.54
N ASP A 54 33.77 16.78 9.81
CA ASP A 54 33.42 15.50 10.43
C ASP A 54 32.23 14.85 9.71
N PRO A 55 32.21 13.51 9.53
CA PRO A 55 31.11 12.81 8.88
C PRO A 55 29.80 12.78 9.68
N ALA A 56 29.71 13.45 10.82
CA ALA A 56 28.46 13.65 11.53
C ALA A 56 27.51 14.61 10.77
N PRO A 57 26.20 14.30 10.69
CA PRO A 57 25.21 15.17 10.05
C PRO A 57 25.24 16.61 10.58
N ALA A 58 25.42 16.79 11.89
CA ALA A 58 25.46 18.11 12.51
C ALA A 58 26.65 18.96 12.03
N ALA A 59 27.82 18.34 11.87
CA ALA A 59 29.02 19.04 11.39
C ALA A 59 28.89 19.45 9.91
N VAL A 60 28.32 18.56 9.08
CA VAL A 60 28.04 18.87 7.68
C VAL A 60 26.99 19.97 7.55
N ALA A 61 25.93 19.92 8.35
CA ALA A 61 24.90 20.96 8.37
C ALA A 61 25.49 22.33 8.77
N GLN A 62 26.30 22.36 9.83
CA GLN A 62 26.98 23.58 10.26
C GLN A 62 27.91 24.14 9.17
N ALA A 63 28.61 23.29 8.44
CA ALA A 63 29.48 23.69 7.34
C ALA A 63 28.70 24.30 6.17
N LEU A 64 27.53 23.72 5.86
CA LEU A 64 26.63 24.23 4.82
C LEU A 64 25.97 25.56 5.22
N ASP A 65 25.65 25.75 6.49
CA ASP A 65 25.06 26.99 7.00
C ASP A 65 26.08 28.13 7.12
N SER A 66 27.32 27.81 7.51
CA SER A 66 28.36 28.81 7.80
C SER A 66 29.09 29.32 6.54
N ASP A 67 29.06 28.57 5.45
CA ASP A 67 29.77 28.90 4.22
C ASP A 67 28.88 28.67 2.98
N PRO A 68 28.39 29.74 2.33
CA PRO A 68 27.66 29.63 1.07
C PRO A 68 28.43 28.90 -0.05
N ALA A 69 29.78 28.97 -0.04
CA ALA A 69 30.62 28.26 -1.01
C ALA A 69 30.66 26.74 -0.75
N ALA A 70 30.19 26.26 0.41
CA ALA A 70 30.04 24.83 0.68
C ALA A 70 29.01 24.19 -0.26
N LEU A 71 27.89 24.88 -0.55
CA LEU A 71 26.89 24.39 -1.49
C LEU A 71 27.43 24.31 -2.93
N GLU A 72 28.29 25.26 -3.32
CA GLU A 72 28.98 25.21 -4.62
C GLU A 72 29.93 24.01 -4.71
N ARG A 73 30.65 23.69 -3.62
CA ARG A 73 31.51 22.50 -3.54
C ARG A 73 30.70 21.21 -3.63
N VAL A 74 29.53 21.14 -2.97
CA VAL A 74 28.63 19.98 -3.10
C VAL A 74 28.08 19.85 -4.53
N ARG A 75 27.75 20.96 -5.19
CA ARG A 75 27.36 20.96 -6.60
C ARG A 75 28.50 20.51 -7.50
N ALA A 76 29.72 20.95 -7.24
CA ALA A 76 30.91 20.51 -7.99
C ALA A 76 31.15 19.00 -7.81
N LEU A 77 30.98 18.47 -6.60
CA LEU A 77 31.03 17.03 -6.31
C LEU A 77 29.98 16.26 -7.11
N GLU A 78 28.74 16.75 -7.17
CA GLU A 78 27.70 16.12 -7.98
C GLU A 78 28.08 16.08 -9.45
N LEU A 79 28.60 17.18 -9.99
CA LEU A 79 29.01 17.26 -11.40
C LEU A 79 30.20 16.35 -11.71
N SER A 80 31.19 16.24 -10.81
CA SER A 80 32.36 15.40 -11.02
C SER A 80 32.05 13.90 -10.88
N HIS A 81 31.09 13.52 -10.01
CA HIS A 81 30.72 12.13 -9.75
C HIS A 81 29.34 11.74 -10.28
N LYS A 82 28.77 12.52 -11.21
CA LYS A 82 27.38 12.36 -11.67
C LYS A 82 27.00 10.92 -12.01
N ARG A 83 27.81 10.24 -12.83
CA ARG A 83 27.56 8.85 -13.24
C ARG A 83 27.56 7.87 -12.08
N GLU A 84 28.45 8.06 -11.11
CA GLU A 84 28.57 7.19 -9.95
C GLU A 84 27.40 7.39 -8.98
N LEU A 85 27.00 8.65 -8.77
CA LEU A 85 25.81 9.02 -7.99
C LEU A 85 24.52 8.51 -8.64
N GLU A 86 24.38 8.64 -9.96
CA GLU A 86 23.26 8.06 -10.71
C GLU A 86 23.21 6.54 -10.56
N ARG A 87 24.36 5.86 -10.66
CA ARG A 87 24.44 4.41 -10.43
C ARG A 87 24.00 4.04 -9.01
N MET A 88 24.52 4.73 -8.00
CA MET A 88 24.11 4.52 -6.60
C MET A 88 22.60 4.74 -6.40
N HIS A 89 22.03 5.75 -7.05
CA HIS A 89 20.60 6.03 -6.98
C HIS A 89 19.76 4.90 -7.58
N LEU A 90 20.13 4.43 -8.78
CA LEU A 90 19.45 3.31 -9.44
C LEU A 90 19.59 2.00 -8.65
N GLU A 91 20.75 1.72 -8.07
CA GLU A 91 20.98 0.55 -7.22
C GLU A 91 20.12 0.61 -5.95
N ALA A 92 20.03 1.77 -5.29
CA ALA A 92 19.19 1.97 -4.13
C ALA A 92 17.69 1.76 -4.44
N GLU A 93 17.20 2.33 -5.54
CA GLU A 93 15.81 2.14 -5.97
C GLU A 93 15.54 0.69 -6.40
N THR A 94 16.49 0.04 -7.08
CA THR A 94 16.37 -1.37 -7.45
C THR A 94 16.29 -2.24 -6.21
N ALA A 95 17.18 -2.06 -5.23
CA ALA A 95 17.17 -2.81 -3.98
C ALA A 95 15.86 -2.63 -3.22
N ARG A 96 15.35 -1.38 -3.18
CA ARG A 96 14.04 -1.06 -2.58
C ARG A 96 12.90 -1.79 -3.28
N LEU A 97 12.85 -1.73 -4.61
CA LEU A 97 11.83 -2.42 -5.41
C LEU A 97 11.92 -3.93 -5.25
N THR A 98 13.12 -4.50 -5.16
CA THR A 98 13.33 -5.92 -4.89
C THR A 98 12.79 -6.30 -3.52
N GLN A 99 13.07 -5.53 -2.47
CA GLN A 99 12.57 -5.78 -1.12
C GLN A 99 11.03 -5.67 -1.06
N ILE A 100 10.45 -4.67 -1.73
CA ILE A 100 8.99 -4.52 -1.85
C ILE A 100 8.40 -5.72 -2.59
N ASN A 101 8.99 -6.17 -3.69
CA ASN A 101 8.53 -7.36 -4.41
C ASN A 101 8.67 -8.64 -3.58
N GLN A 102 9.75 -8.79 -2.81
CA GLN A 102 9.94 -9.93 -1.93
C GLN A 102 8.86 -9.98 -0.84
N THR A 103 8.61 -8.86 -0.16
CA THR A 103 7.56 -8.77 0.87
C THR A 103 6.17 -9.02 0.27
N MET A 104 5.84 -8.41 -0.87
CA MET A 104 4.58 -8.70 -1.57
C MET A 104 4.43 -10.18 -1.96
N ARG A 105 5.51 -10.84 -2.41
CA ARG A 105 5.48 -12.28 -2.75
C ARG A 105 5.32 -13.15 -1.50
N LEU A 106 5.94 -12.79 -0.39
CA LEU A 106 5.78 -13.49 0.88
C LEU A 106 4.36 -13.33 1.43
N GLU A 107 3.78 -12.14 1.33
CA GLU A 107 2.40 -11.86 1.70
C GLU A 107 1.40 -12.58 0.77
N ALA A 108 1.61 -12.54 -0.54
CA ALA A 108 0.79 -13.24 -1.52
C ALA A 108 0.92 -14.78 -1.39
N GLY A 109 2.10 -15.26 -1.00
CA GLY A 109 2.38 -16.64 -0.70
C GLY A 109 1.97 -17.06 0.71
N SER A 110 1.47 -16.15 1.54
CA SER A 110 0.97 -16.46 2.89
C SER A 110 -0.18 -17.44 2.76
N GLN A 111 0.07 -18.69 3.14
CA GLN A 111 -0.84 -19.80 2.93
C GLN A 111 -1.96 -19.88 3.98
N ASP A 112 -2.33 -18.77 4.63
CA ASP A 112 -3.35 -18.78 5.67
C ASP A 112 -4.62 -19.44 5.14
N ALA A 113 -4.90 -20.62 5.69
CA ALA A 113 -6.00 -21.47 5.26
C ALA A 113 -7.34 -20.76 5.48
N TYR A 114 -7.45 -19.89 6.49
CA TYR A 114 -8.65 -19.12 6.76
C TYR A 114 -8.90 -18.08 5.67
N VAL A 115 -7.88 -17.28 5.33
CA VAL A 115 -7.95 -16.25 4.27
C VAL A 115 -8.20 -16.85 2.88
N ARG A 116 -7.71 -18.07 2.62
CA ARG A 116 -7.98 -18.77 1.35
C ARG A 116 -9.40 -19.34 1.27
N ARG A 117 -9.95 -19.79 2.39
CA ARG A 117 -11.21 -20.57 2.43
C ARG A 117 -12.44 -19.70 2.69
N TRP A 118 -12.31 -18.50 3.28
CA TRP A 118 -13.49 -17.69 3.62
C TRP A 118 -14.38 -17.36 2.40
N ARG A 119 -13.79 -17.02 1.24
CA ARG A 119 -14.56 -16.70 0.01
C ARG A 119 -15.44 -17.89 -0.43
N PRO A 120 -14.88 -19.11 -0.64
CA PRO A 120 -15.70 -20.31 -0.87
C PRO A 120 -16.67 -20.64 0.26
N THR A 121 -16.24 -20.56 1.52
CA THR A 121 -17.07 -20.89 2.69
C THR A 121 -18.30 -19.99 2.78
N PHE A 122 -18.16 -18.69 2.51
CA PHE A 122 -19.29 -17.76 2.46
C PHE A 122 -20.32 -18.20 1.40
N GLY A 123 -19.87 -18.60 0.21
CA GLY A 123 -20.75 -19.11 -0.84
C GLY A 123 -21.51 -20.37 -0.43
N TYR A 124 -20.83 -21.33 0.21
CA TYR A 124 -21.48 -22.55 0.72
C TYR A 124 -22.48 -22.26 1.84
N LEU A 125 -22.13 -21.38 2.79
CA LEU A 125 -23.03 -20.99 3.87
C LEU A 125 -24.28 -20.29 3.35
N VAL A 126 -24.13 -19.40 2.36
CA VAL A 126 -25.25 -18.75 1.67
C VAL A 126 -26.14 -19.78 0.98
N ALA A 127 -25.57 -20.75 0.26
CA ALA A 127 -26.34 -21.80 -0.42
C ALA A 127 -27.10 -22.69 0.57
N ILE A 128 -26.47 -23.08 1.68
CA ILE A 128 -27.12 -23.88 2.75
C ILE A 128 -28.25 -23.07 3.40
N ALA A 129 -27.99 -21.81 3.75
CA ALA A 129 -29.01 -20.93 4.33
C ALA A 129 -30.21 -20.76 3.38
N TRP A 130 -29.95 -20.63 2.07
CA TRP A 130 -31.01 -20.55 1.06
C TRP A 130 -31.83 -21.84 0.98
N LEU A 131 -31.17 -23.00 1.02
CA LEU A 131 -31.84 -24.29 1.01
C LEU A 131 -32.74 -24.48 2.23
N VAL A 132 -32.22 -24.17 3.42
CA VAL A 132 -32.97 -24.26 4.69
C VAL A 132 -34.15 -23.29 4.68
N GLN A 133 -33.95 -22.05 4.25
CA GLN A 133 -34.99 -21.04 4.15
C GLN A 133 -36.12 -21.48 3.21
N SER A 134 -35.78 -21.96 2.01
CA SER A 134 -36.76 -22.44 1.03
C SER A 134 -37.53 -23.66 1.53
N ALA A 135 -36.85 -24.61 2.18
CA ALA A 135 -37.49 -25.78 2.77
C ALA A 135 -38.44 -25.41 3.91
N ALA A 136 -38.05 -24.49 4.78
CA ALA A 136 -38.88 -23.99 5.87
C ALA A 136 -40.13 -23.25 5.37
N ILE A 137 -39.97 -22.44 4.31
CA ILE A 137 -41.11 -21.77 3.66
C ILE A 137 -42.05 -22.82 3.05
N ALA A 138 -41.53 -23.75 2.23
CA ALA A 138 -42.36 -24.79 1.61
C ALA A 138 -43.11 -25.63 2.66
N TRP A 139 -42.44 -25.99 3.75
CA TRP A 139 -43.04 -26.69 4.88
C TRP A 139 -44.16 -25.88 5.54
N MET A 140 -43.94 -24.59 5.79
CA MET A 140 -44.93 -23.69 6.38
C MET A 140 -46.18 -23.59 5.51
N PHE A 141 -46.03 -23.45 4.19
CA PHE A 141 -47.15 -23.41 3.27
C PHE A 141 -47.94 -24.72 3.23
N ALA A 142 -47.28 -25.86 3.38
CA ALA A 142 -47.93 -27.17 3.40
C ALA A 142 -48.67 -27.46 4.72
N MET A 143 -48.07 -27.11 5.86
CA MET A 143 -48.58 -27.50 7.19
C MET A 143 -49.44 -26.42 7.85
N GLN A 144 -49.23 -25.14 7.53
CA GLN A 144 -49.95 -24.01 8.13
C GLN A 144 -50.37 -22.98 7.07
N PRO A 145 -51.34 -23.30 6.19
CA PRO A 145 -51.78 -22.39 5.13
C PRO A 145 -52.32 -21.05 5.66
N SER A 146 -52.89 -21.04 6.87
CA SER A 146 -53.39 -19.83 7.53
C SER A 146 -52.30 -18.81 7.88
N ALA A 147 -51.04 -19.25 8.01
CA ALA A 147 -49.89 -18.39 8.31
C ALA A 147 -49.17 -17.87 7.04
N ALA A 148 -49.61 -18.28 5.84
CA ALA A 148 -48.96 -17.95 4.57
C ALA A 148 -48.76 -16.44 4.36
N GLY A 149 -49.76 -15.62 4.73
CA GLY A 149 -49.67 -14.16 4.61
C GLY A 149 -48.56 -13.55 5.48
N THR A 150 -48.45 -13.99 6.73
CA THR A 150 -47.40 -13.54 7.66
C THR A 150 -46.01 -14.00 7.19
N VAL A 151 -45.89 -15.24 6.69
CA VAL A 151 -44.63 -15.76 6.13
C VAL A 151 -44.22 -14.95 4.90
N ALA A 152 -45.14 -14.62 4.00
CA ALA A 152 -44.87 -13.81 2.82
C ALA A 152 -44.33 -12.42 3.20
N GLN A 153 -44.96 -11.75 4.18
CA GLN A 153 -44.48 -10.46 4.69
C GLN A 153 -43.08 -10.55 5.29
N ALA A 154 -42.79 -11.61 6.06
CA ALA A 154 -41.46 -11.83 6.64
C ALA A 154 -40.39 -12.04 5.55
N VAL A 155 -40.70 -12.77 4.47
CA VAL A 155 -39.81 -12.94 3.32
C VAL A 155 -39.53 -11.61 2.62
N THR A 156 -40.57 -10.79 2.43
CA THR A 156 -40.40 -9.44 1.88
C THR A 156 -39.49 -8.58 2.76
N ALA A 157 -39.70 -8.60 4.08
CA ALA A 157 -38.89 -7.84 5.03
C ALA A 157 -37.42 -8.29 5.06
N LEU A 158 -37.14 -9.58 4.81
CA LEU A 158 -35.77 -10.14 4.75
C LEU A 158 -35.06 -9.90 3.41
N THR A 159 -35.78 -9.48 2.37
CA THR A 159 -35.22 -9.30 1.01
C THR A 159 -34.00 -8.36 0.95
N PRO A 160 -33.97 -7.20 1.65
CA PRO A 160 -32.80 -6.31 1.63
C PRO A 160 -31.52 -6.95 2.15
N MET A 161 -31.61 -7.76 3.21
CA MET A 161 -30.46 -8.50 3.77
C MET A 161 -29.88 -9.47 2.72
N TRP A 162 -30.75 -10.18 2.00
CA TRP A 162 -30.34 -11.07 0.92
C TRP A 162 -29.73 -10.30 -0.27
N GLY A 163 -30.22 -9.10 -0.57
CA GLY A 163 -29.62 -8.23 -1.58
C GLY A 163 -28.14 -7.94 -1.30
N VAL A 164 -27.79 -7.64 -0.04
CA VAL A 164 -26.40 -7.43 0.37
C VAL A 164 -25.59 -8.72 0.27
N ALA A 165 -26.11 -9.84 0.79
CA ALA A 165 -25.40 -11.12 0.76
C ALA A 165 -25.10 -11.59 -0.68
N LEU A 166 -26.06 -11.44 -1.60
CA LEU A 166 -25.89 -11.79 -3.01
C LEU A 166 -24.96 -10.83 -3.75
N ALA A 167 -24.94 -9.54 -3.41
CA ALA A 167 -23.97 -8.60 -3.94
C ALA A 167 -22.53 -9.00 -3.56
N VAL A 168 -22.31 -9.35 -2.29
CA VAL A 168 -21.02 -9.86 -1.80
C VAL A 168 -20.63 -11.14 -2.53
N LEU A 169 -21.57 -12.07 -2.72
CA LEU A 169 -21.32 -13.31 -3.46
C LEU A 169 -20.96 -13.02 -4.93
N GLY A 170 -21.66 -12.08 -5.59
CA GLY A 170 -21.35 -11.65 -6.96
C GLY A 170 -19.95 -11.04 -7.10
N ILE A 171 -19.57 -10.17 -6.17
CA ILE A 171 -18.20 -9.62 -6.10
C ILE A 171 -17.20 -10.77 -5.92
N ASN A 172 -17.43 -11.70 -5.00
CA ASN A 172 -16.54 -12.83 -4.77
C ASN A 172 -16.36 -13.73 -5.99
N VAL A 173 -17.43 -14.01 -6.74
CA VAL A 173 -17.37 -14.82 -7.97
C VAL A 173 -16.58 -14.12 -9.06
N THR A 174 -16.83 -12.83 -9.28
CA THR A 174 -16.13 -12.04 -10.30
C THR A 174 -14.65 -11.84 -9.96
N SER A 175 -14.33 -11.50 -8.71
CA SER A 175 -12.96 -11.42 -8.21
C SER A 175 -12.21 -12.74 -8.38
N ARG A 176 -12.81 -13.87 -7.99
CA ARG A 176 -12.18 -15.19 -8.14
C ARG A 176 -11.91 -15.55 -9.61
N SER A 177 -12.82 -15.20 -10.52
CA SER A 177 -12.62 -15.41 -11.95
C SER A 177 -11.47 -14.56 -12.48
N ARG A 178 -11.32 -13.32 -12.02
CA ARG A 178 -10.16 -12.47 -12.36
C ARG A 178 -8.86 -13.01 -11.80
N ASP A 179 -8.85 -13.45 -10.55
CA ASP A 179 -7.67 -14.06 -9.92
C ASP A 179 -7.16 -15.24 -10.76
N LYS A 180 -8.07 -16.07 -11.30
CA LYS A 180 -7.73 -17.16 -12.22
C LYS A 180 -7.20 -16.68 -13.58
N GLN A 181 -7.76 -15.61 -14.15
CA GLN A 181 -7.30 -15.03 -15.41
C GLN A 181 -5.88 -14.46 -15.27
N VAL A 182 -5.62 -13.71 -14.19
CA VAL A 182 -4.28 -13.18 -13.88
C VAL A 182 -3.28 -14.31 -13.67
N ALA A 183 -3.65 -15.36 -12.93
CA ALA A 183 -2.81 -16.54 -12.75
C ALA A 183 -2.53 -17.28 -14.08
N ALA A 184 -3.43 -17.20 -15.05
CA ALA A 184 -3.25 -17.73 -16.40
C ALA A 184 -2.49 -16.77 -17.35
N GLY A 185 -1.97 -15.64 -16.85
CA GLY A 185 -1.25 -14.64 -17.64
C GLY A 185 -2.15 -13.75 -18.52
N GLN A 186 -3.47 -13.77 -18.31
CA GLN A 186 -4.42 -12.95 -19.05
C GLN A 186 -4.63 -11.60 -18.36
N THR A 187 -4.82 -10.53 -19.13
CA THR A 187 -5.26 -9.22 -18.62
C THR A 187 -6.78 -9.22 -18.50
N PRO A 188 -7.37 -9.20 -17.29
CA PRO A 188 -8.81 -9.26 -17.13
C PRO A 188 -9.47 -8.01 -17.72
N PRO A 189 -10.63 -8.13 -18.38
CA PRO A 189 -11.37 -6.98 -18.86
C PRO A 189 -11.76 -6.05 -17.68
N PRO A 190 -11.84 -4.72 -17.93
CA PRO A 190 -12.22 -3.76 -16.90
C PRO A 190 -13.56 -4.13 -16.28
N GLY A 191 -13.67 -3.97 -14.95
CA GLY A 191 -14.92 -4.24 -14.26
C GLY A 191 -16.03 -3.27 -14.63
N LEU A 192 -17.27 -3.58 -14.23
CA LEU A 192 -18.43 -2.72 -14.49
C LEU A 192 -18.18 -1.25 -14.10
N LEU A 193 -17.54 -1.01 -12.94
CA LEU A 193 -17.13 0.34 -12.53
C LEU A 193 -16.05 0.96 -13.41
N GLY A 194 -15.11 0.15 -13.92
CA GLY A 194 -14.09 0.59 -14.87
C GLY A 194 -14.69 0.97 -16.23
N VAL A 195 -15.62 0.16 -16.73
CA VAL A 195 -16.36 0.46 -17.98
C VAL A 195 -17.19 1.74 -17.85
N LEU A 196 -17.83 1.96 -16.70
CA LEU A 196 -18.55 3.21 -16.43
C LEU A 196 -17.60 4.41 -16.38
N ALA A 197 -16.47 4.30 -15.67
CA ALA A 197 -15.46 5.35 -15.61
C ALA A 197 -14.85 5.68 -16.99
N GLU A 198 -14.61 4.67 -17.83
CA GLU A 198 -14.15 4.84 -19.21
C GLU A 198 -15.19 5.54 -20.08
N ARG A 199 -16.48 5.19 -19.93
CA ARG A 199 -17.58 5.88 -20.63
C ARG A 199 -17.70 7.34 -20.23
N PHE A 200 -17.55 7.67 -18.95
CA PHE A 200 -17.55 9.06 -18.49
C PHE A 200 -16.32 9.84 -18.94
N LYS A 201 -15.13 9.22 -18.98
CA LYS A 201 -13.93 9.85 -19.57
C LYS A 201 -14.06 10.07 -21.08
N GLY A 202 -14.66 9.13 -21.81
CA GLY A 202 -14.90 9.25 -23.24
C GLY A 202 -15.92 10.33 -23.61
N ALA A 203 -16.92 10.57 -22.75
CA ALA A 203 -17.94 11.59 -22.95
C ALA A 203 -17.48 13.04 -22.66
N GLY A 204 -16.33 13.22 -21.98
CA GLY A 204 -15.77 14.55 -21.68
C GLY A 204 -14.77 15.09 -22.71
N ASN A 205 -14.41 14.29 -23.72
CA ASN A 205 -13.37 14.61 -24.72
C ASN A 205 -13.94 14.77 -26.15
N GLY A 206 -15.26 14.93 -26.31
CA GLY A 206 -15.92 15.26 -27.58
C GLY A 206 -16.74 16.52 -27.42
#